data_AF-A0A497M8Q1-F1
#
_entry.id   AF-A0A497M8Q1-F1
#
_cell.length_a   1.000
_cell.length_b   1.000
_cell.length_c   1.000
_cell.angle_alpha   90.00
_cell.angle_beta   90.00
_cell.angle_gamma   90.00
#
_symmetry.space_group_name_H-M   'P 1'
#
loop_
_entity.id
_entity.type
_entity.pdbx_description
1 polymer ?
#
loop_
_entity_poly.entity_id
_entity_poly.type
_entity_poly.pdbx_seq_one_letter_code
_entity_poly.pdbx_strand_id
1 'polypeptide(L)'
;MNRIEDLEKLISEQRNVKTVDIDRLSMEEILRVINEEDKKVAYAVEREIPNIAKAAHAYLRSLKNGGRVFYVGAGTSGRMGVIDRAELISTFKMDPKAIIPILAGGVKAMYGPSEMAEDKEENGRRVISKYRVDERDSVIGISASGRTPYVVGALKEAKRRGATTIVITVNPDAEISRYADIVICPLVGPEVIAGSTRMKAGTAQKMILTMLSTAVMVKLGRVYSNLMVSLLPISSKLRERARRIVMTEAGVDYETAAKTLEETGYDIKAAIIMLKAKVDYGKALKALREAEGNLEKALNLALNSSSSSKPRRG
;
A
#
# COMPACT_ATOMS: atom_id res chain seq x y z
N MET A 1 -7.79 30.82 21.27
CA MET A 1 -8.70 29.82 20.69
C MET A 1 -8.79 28.65 21.65
N ASN A 2 -10.01 28.26 22.01
CA ASN A 2 -10.27 27.24 23.02
C ASN A 2 -10.12 25.85 22.39
N ARG A 3 -9.09 25.07 22.79
CA ARG A 3 -8.74 23.77 22.16
C ARG A 3 -9.90 22.74 22.15
N ILE A 4 -10.86 22.89 23.06
CA ILE A 4 -12.05 22.02 23.20
C ILE A 4 -13.08 22.33 22.10
N GLU A 5 -13.34 23.60 21.80
CA GLU A 5 -14.29 24.00 20.75
C GLU A 5 -13.79 23.59 19.35
N ASP A 6 -12.47 23.49 19.16
CA ASP A 6 -11.87 23.02 17.91
C ASP A 6 -11.89 21.48 17.78
N LEU A 7 -12.06 20.76 18.89
CA LEU A 7 -12.24 19.30 18.93
C LEU A 7 -13.65 18.90 18.51
N GLU A 8 -14.67 19.59 19.03
CA GLU A 8 -16.10 19.27 18.78
C GLU A 8 -16.52 19.43 17.31
N LYS A 9 -15.78 20.24 16.54
CA LYS A 9 -15.98 20.43 15.10
C LYS A 9 -15.51 19.23 14.27
N LEU A 10 -14.64 18.39 14.81
CA LEU A 10 -14.12 17.22 14.09
C LEU A 10 -15.13 16.09 14.13
N ILE A 11 -15.55 15.60 12.96
CA ILE A 11 -16.47 14.46 12.84
C ILE A 11 -15.91 13.25 13.60
N SER A 12 -14.60 13.05 13.59
CA SER A 12 -13.92 11.96 14.30
C SER A 12 -14.06 12.00 15.83
N GLU A 13 -14.37 13.17 16.41
CA GLU A 13 -14.47 13.38 17.86
C GLU A 13 -15.93 13.50 18.34
N GLN A 14 -16.88 13.61 17.40
CA GLN A 14 -18.30 13.67 17.72
C GLN A 14 -18.81 12.34 18.30
N ARG A 15 -19.88 12.42 19.10
CA ARG A 15 -20.60 11.24 19.57
C ARG A 15 -21.51 10.70 18.47
N ASN A 16 -21.51 9.38 18.28
CA ASN A 16 -22.50 8.74 17.41
C ASN A 16 -23.84 8.62 18.16
N VAL A 17 -24.87 9.27 17.63
CA VAL A 17 -26.23 9.27 18.22
C VAL A 17 -26.84 7.87 18.32
N LYS A 18 -26.40 6.92 17.49
CA LYS A 18 -26.91 5.54 17.49
C LYS A 18 -26.28 4.67 18.58
N THR A 19 -25.25 5.14 19.25
CA THR A 19 -24.44 4.33 20.18
C THR A 19 -24.32 4.99 21.56
N VAL A 20 -25.20 5.94 21.87
CA VAL A 20 -25.22 6.67 23.14
C VAL A 20 -25.31 5.74 24.35
N ASP A 21 -26.13 4.68 24.25
CA ASP A 21 -26.38 3.70 25.30
C ASP A 21 -25.68 2.34 25.04
N ILE A 22 -24.57 2.33 24.29
CA ILE A 22 -23.89 1.09 23.90
C ILE A 22 -23.42 0.23 25.09
N ASP A 23 -23.17 0.86 26.24
CA ASP A 23 -22.78 0.21 27.50
C ASP A 23 -23.92 -0.58 28.17
N ARG A 24 -25.17 -0.39 27.71
CA ARG A 24 -26.37 -1.07 28.22
C ARG A 24 -26.87 -2.20 27.30
N LEU A 25 -26.30 -2.31 26.12
CA LEU A 25 -26.67 -3.32 25.12
C LEU A 25 -26.13 -4.70 25.51
N SER A 26 -26.81 -5.75 25.08
CA SER A 26 -26.27 -7.10 25.13
C SER A 26 -25.03 -7.23 24.23
N MET A 27 -24.21 -8.26 24.47
CA MET A 27 -23.00 -8.50 23.68
C MET A 27 -23.28 -8.59 22.17
N GLU A 28 -24.36 -9.27 21.78
CA GLU A 28 -24.72 -9.40 20.35
C GLU A 28 -25.14 -8.06 19.75
N GLU A 29 -25.91 -7.25 20.48
CA GLU A 29 -26.33 -5.91 20.05
C GLU A 29 -25.13 -4.97 19.91
N ILE A 30 -24.16 -5.01 20.83
CA ILE A 30 -22.89 -4.27 20.72
C ILE A 30 -22.18 -4.63 19.42
N LEU A 31 -22.00 -5.93 19.14
CA LEU A 31 -21.34 -6.40 17.92
C LEU A 31 -22.10 -6.02 16.66
N ARG A 32 -23.44 -6.10 16.70
CA ARG A 32 -24.31 -5.71 15.58
C ARG A 32 -24.16 -4.23 15.24
N VAL A 33 -24.21 -3.36 16.24
CA VAL A 33 -24.06 -1.91 16.05
C VAL A 33 -22.66 -1.55 15.53
N ILE A 34 -21.61 -2.21 16.03
CA ILE A 34 -20.25 -2.06 15.48
C ILE A 34 -20.24 -2.44 13.98
N ASN A 35 -20.80 -3.60 13.63
CA ASN A 35 -20.82 -4.06 12.25
C ASN A 35 -21.62 -3.16 11.31
N GLU A 36 -22.76 -2.62 11.76
CA GLU A 36 -23.55 -1.66 10.96
C GLU A 36 -22.77 -0.37 10.66
N GLU A 37 -21.93 0.08 11.59
CA GLU A 37 -21.02 1.20 11.35
C GLU A 37 -19.88 0.82 10.40
N ASP A 38 -19.29 -0.38 10.53
CA ASP A 38 -18.21 -0.86 9.65
C ASP A 38 -18.64 -0.96 8.18
N LYS A 39 -19.89 -1.37 7.91
CA LYS A 39 -20.44 -1.43 6.53
C LYS A 39 -20.33 -0.08 5.80
N LYS A 40 -20.38 1.04 6.52
CA LYS A 40 -20.31 2.39 5.94
C LYS A 40 -18.93 2.73 5.39
N VAL A 41 -17.89 2.06 5.88
CA VAL A 41 -16.50 2.34 5.49
C VAL A 41 -16.27 2.07 4.01
N ALA A 42 -16.82 0.98 3.47
CA ALA A 42 -16.72 0.66 2.04
C ALA A 42 -17.27 1.77 1.15
N TYR A 43 -18.47 2.26 1.45
CA TYR A 43 -19.10 3.35 0.69
C TYR A 43 -18.35 4.68 0.82
N ALA A 44 -17.76 4.96 1.99
CA ALA A 44 -16.94 6.16 2.18
C ALA A 44 -15.66 6.11 1.33
N VAL A 45 -15.01 4.95 1.26
CA VAL A 45 -13.80 4.75 0.44
C VAL A 45 -14.13 4.71 -1.05
N GLU A 46 -15.27 4.16 -1.45
CA GLU A 46 -15.75 4.15 -2.83
C GLU A 46 -15.82 5.57 -3.41
N ARG A 47 -16.36 6.52 -2.65
CA ARG A 47 -16.45 7.93 -3.06
C ARG A 47 -15.08 8.58 -3.30
N GLU A 48 -14.03 8.06 -2.67
CA GLU A 48 -12.67 8.56 -2.78
C GLU A 48 -11.85 7.89 -3.91
N ILE A 49 -12.41 6.94 -4.66
CA ILE A 49 -11.73 6.27 -5.78
C ILE A 49 -11.01 7.24 -6.73
N PRO A 50 -11.61 8.38 -7.16
CA PRO A 50 -10.91 9.35 -8.01
C PRO A 50 -9.63 9.92 -7.38
N ASN A 51 -9.63 10.19 -6.08
CA ASN A 51 -8.47 10.73 -5.36
C ASN A 51 -7.44 9.63 -5.07
N ILE A 52 -7.89 8.41 -4.77
CA ILE A 52 -7.03 7.23 -4.64
C ILE A 52 -6.30 6.97 -5.96
N ALA A 53 -6.98 7.09 -7.11
CA ALA A 53 -6.36 6.94 -8.43
C ALA A 53 -5.29 8.01 -8.70
N LYS A 54 -5.55 9.28 -8.36
CA LYS A 54 -4.55 10.36 -8.45
C LYS A 54 -3.31 10.05 -7.59
N ALA A 55 -3.52 9.60 -6.35
CA ALA A 55 -2.45 9.19 -5.45
C ALA A 55 -1.67 7.99 -6.01
N ALA A 56 -2.36 7.01 -6.60
CA ALA A 56 -1.73 5.84 -7.23
C ALA A 56 -0.84 6.25 -8.41
N HIS A 57 -1.26 7.23 -9.20
CA HIS A 57 -0.41 7.78 -10.26
C HIS A 57 0.83 8.47 -9.71
N ALA A 58 0.71 9.28 -8.64
CA ALA A 58 1.86 9.91 -7.99
C ALA A 58 2.85 8.87 -7.44
N TYR A 59 2.34 7.88 -6.69
CA TYR A 59 3.11 6.75 -6.18
C TYR A 59 3.85 6.03 -7.31
N LEU A 60 3.13 5.63 -8.36
CA LEU A 60 3.70 4.92 -9.50
C LEU A 60 4.80 5.74 -10.19
N ARG A 61 4.61 7.05 -10.35
CA ARG A 61 5.64 7.95 -10.91
C ARG A 61 6.89 7.97 -10.05
N SER A 62 6.75 8.10 -8.73
CA SER A 62 7.90 8.10 -7.82
C SER A 62 8.72 6.81 -7.97
N LEU A 63 8.07 5.65 -7.95
CA LEU A 63 8.77 4.38 -8.13
C LEU A 63 9.43 4.24 -9.51
N LYS A 64 8.75 4.65 -10.59
CA LYS A 64 9.31 4.58 -11.95
C LYS A 64 10.51 5.51 -12.16
N ASN A 65 10.54 6.65 -11.46
CA ASN A 65 11.62 7.63 -11.57
C ASN A 65 12.75 7.38 -10.56
N GLY A 66 12.80 6.19 -9.93
CA GLY A 66 13.82 5.83 -8.95
C GLY A 66 13.69 6.56 -7.60
N GLY A 67 12.58 7.25 -7.37
CA GLY A 67 12.21 7.80 -6.08
C GLY A 67 11.61 6.76 -5.13
N ARG A 68 11.21 7.22 -3.95
CA ARG A 68 10.69 6.41 -2.84
C ARG A 68 9.31 6.89 -2.44
N VAL A 69 8.57 6.04 -1.76
CA VAL A 69 7.29 6.39 -1.16
C VAL A 69 7.35 6.27 0.35
N PHE A 70 6.99 7.34 1.04
CA PHE A 70 7.01 7.43 2.48
C PHE A 70 5.59 7.38 3.04
N TYR A 71 5.33 6.49 3.98
CA TYR A 71 4.11 6.51 4.79
C TYR A 71 4.44 7.15 6.13
N VAL A 72 3.80 8.26 6.47
CA VAL A 72 4.10 9.00 7.71
C VAL A 72 2.86 9.07 8.58
N GLY A 73 2.96 8.60 9.82
CA GLY A 73 1.83 8.63 10.74
C GLY A 73 2.23 8.37 12.19
N ALA A 74 1.26 8.53 13.08
CA ALA A 74 1.38 8.18 14.49
C ALA A 74 0.29 7.18 14.89
N GLY A 75 0.47 6.53 16.04
CA GLY A 75 -0.50 5.56 16.57
C GLY A 75 -0.98 4.55 15.53
N THR A 76 -2.30 4.32 15.47
CA THR A 76 -2.91 3.40 14.51
C THR A 76 -2.58 3.76 13.06
N SER A 77 -2.63 5.04 12.70
CA SER A 77 -2.38 5.50 11.33
C SER A 77 -0.95 5.18 10.85
N GLY A 78 0.06 5.44 11.70
CA GLY A 78 1.44 5.07 11.39
C GLY A 78 1.63 3.55 11.29
N ARG A 79 0.98 2.78 12.17
CA ARG A 79 1.02 1.31 12.13
C ARG A 79 0.41 0.74 10.85
N MET A 80 -0.67 1.33 10.32
CA MET A 80 -1.24 0.92 9.04
C MET A 80 -0.23 1.05 7.89
N GLY A 81 0.56 2.13 7.87
CA GLY A 81 1.67 2.28 6.92
C GLY A 81 2.75 1.21 7.07
N VAL A 82 3.12 0.85 8.32
CA VAL A 82 4.08 -0.23 8.59
C VAL A 82 3.56 -1.58 8.06
N ILE A 83 2.28 -1.89 8.32
CA ILE A 83 1.64 -3.15 7.90
C ILE A 83 1.60 -3.26 6.37
N ASP A 84 1.08 -2.25 5.67
CA ASP A 84 1.01 -2.26 4.20
C ASP A 84 2.39 -2.49 3.59
N ARG A 85 3.41 -1.74 4.04
CA ARG A 85 4.78 -1.91 3.55
C ARG A 85 5.33 -3.32 3.79
N ALA A 86 5.07 -3.92 4.95
CA ALA A 86 5.57 -5.26 5.27
C ALA A 86 4.97 -6.32 4.32
N GLU A 87 3.69 -6.18 3.98
CA GLU A 87 2.99 -7.09 3.08
C GLU A 87 3.48 -6.97 1.64
N LEU A 88 3.86 -5.78 1.17
CA LEU A 88 4.39 -5.58 -0.19
C LEU A 88 5.69 -6.32 -0.48
N ILE A 89 6.54 -6.53 0.53
CA ILE A 89 7.79 -7.30 0.38
C ILE A 89 7.49 -8.75 0.07
N SER A 90 6.63 -9.38 0.86
CA SER A 90 6.32 -10.81 0.69
C SER A 90 5.42 -11.07 -0.52
N THR A 91 4.51 -10.14 -0.82
CA THR A 91 3.47 -10.29 -1.85
C THR A 91 3.98 -9.95 -3.25
N PHE A 92 4.79 -8.89 -3.38
CA PHE A 92 5.22 -8.37 -4.69
C PHE A 92 6.74 -8.32 -4.87
N LYS A 93 7.50 -8.85 -3.89
CA LYS A 93 8.98 -8.83 -3.88
C LYS A 93 9.51 -7.40 -4.09
N MET A 94 8.87 -6.45 -3.40
CA MET A 94 9.26 -5.04 -3.45
C MET A 94 10.54 -4.79 -2.66
N ASP A 95 11.38 -3.88 -3.16
CA ASP A 95 12.57 -3.44 -2.45
C ASP A 95 12.16 -2.75 -1.13
N PRO A 96 12.63 -3.26 0.03
CA PRO A 96 12.45 -2.65 1.34
C PRO A 96 12.82 -1.15 1.43
N LYS A 97 13.66 -0.64 0.52
CA LYS A 97 14.13 0.75 0.46
C LYS A 97 13.26 1.67 -0.40
N ALA A 98 12.42 1.11 -1.28
CA ALA A 98 11.55 1.90 -2.16
C ALA A 98 10.30 2.41 -1.42
N ILE A 99 9.90 1.74 -0.34
CA ILE A 99 8.70 2.06 0.44
C ILE A 99 9.09 2.09 1.92
N ILE A 100 8.97 3.27 2.53
CA ILE A 100 9.54 3.57 3.85
C ILE A 100 8.42 4.00 4.80
N PRO A 101 8.08 3.18 5.81
CA PRO A 101 7.13 3.58 6.83
C PRO A 101 7.85 4.36 7.93
N ILE A 102 7.30 5.50 8.30
CA ILE A 102 7.76 6.41 9.34
C ILE A 102 6.65 6.48 10.40
N LEU A 103 6.83 5.70 11.46
CA LEU A 103 5.97 5.72 12.64
C LEU A 103 6.55 6.68 13.68
N ALA A 104 5.76 7.68 14.10
CA ALA A 104 6.13 8.53 15.23
C ALA A 104 6.42 7.67 16.48
N GLY A 105 7.57 7.89 17.11
CA GLY A 105 8.04 7.07 18.23
C GLY A 105 8.85 5.82 17.82
N GLY A 106 8.98 5.57 16.51
CA GLY A 106 9.80 4.49 15.95
C GLY A 106 9.26 3.09 16.28
N VAL A 107 10.15 2.10 16.31
CA VAL A 107 9.78 0.67 16.46
C VAL A 107 9.04 0.40 17.76
N LYS A 108 9.38 1.09 18.86
CA LYS A 108 8.70 0.90 20.16
C LYS A 108 7.21 1.24 20.09
N ALA A 109 6.84 2.25 19.29
CA ALA A 109 5.45 2.64 19.09
C ALA A 109 4.62 1.58 18.35
N MET A 110 5.24 0.56 17.76
CA MET A 110 4.53 -0.57 17.16
C MET A 110 3.83 -1.43 18.24
N TYR A 111 4.45 -1.59 19.41
CA TYR A 111 4.01 -2.52 20.46
C TYR A 111 3.38 -1.85 21.68
N GLY A 112 3.42 -0.53 21.74
CA GLY A 112 2.86 0.24 22.86
C GLY A 112 2.61 1.70 22.50
N PRO A 113 2.03 2.48 23.41
CA PRO A 113 1.94 3.92 23.25
C PRO A 113 3.35 4.54 23.22
N SER A 114 3.49 5.64 22.49
CA SER A 114 4.68 6.46 22.51
C SER A 114 4.28 7.85 22.96
N GLU A 115 4.51 8.16 24.25
CA GLU A 115 4.17 9.47 24.80
C GLU A 115 4.88 10.59 24.01
N MET A 116 4.14 11.65 23.69
CA MET A 116 4.61 12.91 23.09
C MET A 116 5.32 12.81 21.72
N ALA A 117 5.34 11.64 21.06
CA ALA A 117 6.01 11.51 19.78
C ALA A 117 5.29 12.21 18.63
N GLU A 118 3.97 12.38 18.74
CA GLU A 118 3.12 12.92 17.68
C GLU A 118 2.89 14.45 17.78
N ASP A 119 3.24 15.06 18.91
CA ASP A 119 2.86 16.44 19.26
C ASP A 119 3.80 17.53 18.74
N LYS A 120 4.89 17.17 18.06
CA LYS A 120 5.91 18.12 17.59
C LYS A 120 6.08 18.07 16.07
N GLU A 121 5.77 19.17 15.38
CA GLU A 121 6.05 19.33 13.94
C GLU A 121 7.54 19.11 13.62
N GLU A 122 8.43 19.63 14.46
CA GLU A 122 9.88 19.58 14.24
C GLU A 122 10.39 18.13 14.12
N ASN A 123 9.80 17.20 14.87
CA ASN A 123 10.15 15.78 14.76
C ASN A 123 9.81 15.20 13.38
N GLY A 124 8.67 15.62 12.81
CA GLY A 124 8.25 15.27 11.45
C GLY A 124 9.14 15.89 10.38
N ARG A 125 9.50 17.16 10.52
CA ARG A 125 10.43 17.84 9.60
C ARG A 125 11.81 17.19 9.60
N ARG A 126 12.32 16.91 10.80
CA ARG A 126 13.64 16.30 11.00
C ARG A 126 13.75 14.93 10.35
N VAL A 127 12.71 14.10 10.42
CA VAL A 127 12.76 12.75 9.82
C VAL A 127 12.75 12.82 8.29
N ILE A 128 11.92 13.69 7.69
CA ILE A 128 11.91 13.91 6.23
C ILE A 128 13.26 14.44 5.75
N SER A 129 13.85 15.39 6.49
CA SER A 129 15.20 15.89 6.22
C SER A 129 16.27 14.81 6.31
N LYS A 130 16.19 13.94 7.34
CA LYS A 130 17.13 12.83 7.54
C LYS A 130 17.12 11.85 6.38
N TYR A 131 15.94 11.55 5.83
CA TYR A 131 15.82 10.68 4.66
C TYR A 131 16.23 11.36 3.34
N ARG A 132 16.56 12.66 3.37
CA ARG A 132 16.87 13.46 2.18
C ARG A 132 15.78 13.30 1.14
N VAL A 133 14.54 13.52 1.56
CA VAL A 133 13.39 13.51 0.65
C VAL A 133 13.59 14.58 -0.43
N ASP A 134 13.23 14.27 -1.66
CA ASP A 134 13.35 15.16 -2.81
C ASP A 134 12.15 15.04 -3.78
N GLU A 135 12.19 15.76 -4.89
CA GLU A 135 11.10 15.85 -5.88
C GLU A 135 10.72 14.55 -6.58
N ARG A 136 11.56 13.51 -6.48
CA ARG A 136 11.25 12.18 -7.02
C ARG A 136 10.38 11.38 -6.06
N ASP A 137 10.35 11.74 -4.79
CA ASP A 137 9.64 11.01 -3.75
C ASP A 137 8.16 11.42 -3.65
N SER A 138 7.35 10.51 -3.11
CA SER A 138 5.99 10.80 -2.64
C SER A 138 5.92 10.61 -1.13
N VAL A 139 5.28 11.53 -0.43
CA VAL A 139 5.06 11.46 1.03
C VAL A 139 3.56 11.42 1.32
N ILE A 140 3.10 10.29 1.87
CA ILE A 140 1.70 10.06 2.25
C ILE A 140 1.59 10.23 3.77
N GLY A 141 0.98 11.33 4.18
CA GLY A 141 0.62 11.57 5.58
C GLY A 141 -0.69 10.85 5.93
N ILE A 142 -0.71 10.16 7.07
CA ILE A 142 -1.87 9.39 7.52
C ILE A 142 -2.25 9.89 8.92
N SER A 143 -3.41 10.52 9.03
CA SER A 143 -3.91 11.06 10.30
C SER A 143 -5.43 11.10 10.29
N ALA A 144 -6.07 10.33 11.17
CA ALA A 144 -7.53 10.33 11.29
C ALA A 144 -8.05 11.72 11.69
N SER A 145 -7.45 12.32 12.74
CA SER A 145 -7.83 13.66 13.20
C SER A 145 -7.52 14.76 12.18
N GLY A 146 -6.53 14.56 11.32
CA GLY A 146 -6.15 15.52 10.29
C GLY A 146 -5.36 16.72 10.82
N ARG A 147 -4.85 16.64 12.05
CA ARG A 147 -4.13 17.73 12.72
C ARG A 147 -2.91 17.28 13.52
N THR A 148 -2.51 16.01 13.38
CA THR A 148 -1.36 15.45 14.11
C THR A 148 -0.08 16.24 13.77
N PRO A 149 0.53 16.98 14.72
CA PRO A 149 1.64 17.89 14.42
C PRO A 149 2.83 17.21 13.73
N TYR A 150 3.18 15.98 14.15
CA TYR A 150 4.24 15.21 13.52
C TYR A 150 4.02 15.01 12.01
N VAL A 151 2.79 14.70 11.60
CA VAL A 151 2.46 14.48 10.19
C VAL A 151 2.39 15.80 9.43
N VAL A 152 1.85 16.85 10.05
CA VAL A 152 1.86 18.21 9.49
C VAL A 152 3.28 18.68 9.20
N GLY A 153 4.19 18.55 10.18
CA GLY A 153 5.59 18.92 10.00
C GLY A 153 6.28 18.12 8.90
N ALA A 154 6.01 16.82 8.80
CA ALA A 154 6.54 15.99 7.73
C ALA A 154 6.06 16.44 6.33
N LEU A 155 4.76 16.70 6.15
CA LEU A 155 4.23 17.15 4.86
C LEU A 155 4.71 18.55 4.48
N LYS A 156 4.79 19.49 5.42
CA LYS A 156 5.38 20.82 5.20
C LYS A 156 6.80 20.71 4.65
N GLU A 157 7.63 19.88 5.27
CA GLU A 157 9.03 19.70 4.84
C GLU A 157 9.14 18.95 3.51
N ALA A 158 8.29 17.95 3.28
CA ALA A 158 8.25 17.21 2.02
C ALA A 158 7.90 18.14 0.85
N LYS A 159 6.86 18.96 1.02
CA LYS A 159 6.43 19.95 0.04
C LYS A 159 7.50 21.00 -0.24
N ARG A 160 8.16 21.51 0.82
CA ARG A 160 9.29 22.44 0.69
C ARG A 160 10.45 21.86 -0.13
N ARG A 161 10.63 20.54 -0.08
CA ARG A 161 11.66 19.79 -0.83
C ARG A 161 11.21 19.36 -2.22
N GLY A 162 9.99 19.71 -2.64
CA GLY A 162 9.45 19.40 -3.96
C GLY A 162 8.83 18.01 -4.11
N ALA A 163 8.79 17.21 -3.05
CA ALA A 163 8.15 15.88 -3.08
C ALA A 163 6.63 16.01 -3.29
N THR A 164 6.02 15.04 -3.97
CA THR A 164 4.55 15.01 -4.06
C THR A 164 3.97 14.65 -2.70
N THR A 165 3.05 15.47 -2.20
CA THR A 165 2.43 15.28 -0.89
C THR A 165 1.00 14.77 -1.01
N ILE A 166 0.69 13.71 -0.27
CA ILE A 166 -0.62 13.06 -0.24
C ILE A 166 -1.07 12.99 1.21
N VAL A 167 -2.36 13.15 1.49
CA VAL A 167 -2.90 12.91 2.82
C VAL A 167 -4.11 12.00 2.82
N ILE A 168 -4.18 11.13 3.83
CA ILE A 168 -5.34 10.31 4.14
C ILE A 168 -5.87 10.75 5.52
N THR A 169 -7.08 11.29 5.53
CA THR A 169 -7.77 11.76 6.75
C THR A 169 -9.26 11.45 6.68
N VAL A 170 -10.00 11.59 7.76
CA VAL A 170 -11.48 11.38 7.77
C VAL A 170 -12.26 12.65 8.07
N ASN A 171 -11.57 13.78 8.22
CA ASN A 171 -12.15 15.09 8.49
C ASN A 171 -11.97 16.01 7.27
N PRO A 172 -13.05 16.56 6.69
CA PRO A 172 -12.99 17.33 5.43
C PRO A 172 -12.21 18.65 5.59
N ASP A 173 -12.34 19.33 6.73
CA ASP A 173 -11.71 20.62 7.02
C ASP A 173 -10.38 20.49 7.78
N ALA A 174 -9.71 19.35 7.63
CA ALA A 174 -8.47 19.06 8.33
C ALA A 174 -7.34 20.02 7.94
N GLU A 175 -6.63 20.56 8.93
CA GLU A 175 -5.48 21.48 8.71
C GLU A 175 -4.43 20.85 7.79
N ILE A 176 -4.18 19.56 7.98
CA ILE A 176 -3.16 18.82 7.23
C ILE A 176 -3.40 18.84 5.72
N SER A 177 -4.65 18.97 5.28
CA SER A 177 -5.04 18.99 3.86
C SER A 177 -4.44 20.18 3.12
N ARG A 178 -4.12 21.28 3.82
CA ARG A 178 -3.48 22.48 3.23
C ARG A 178 -2.04 22.23 2.78
N TYR A 179 -1.40 21.19 3.31
CA TYR A 179 -0.01 20.85 3.01
C TYR A 179 0.11 19.62 2.10
N ALA A 180 -0.99 19.16 1.51
CA ALA A 180 -1.03 18.06 0.56
C ALA A 180 -1.38 18.54 -0.85
N ASP A 181 -0.84 17.90 -1.88
CA ASP A 181 -1.22 18.09 -3.28
C ASP A 181 -2.44 17.22 -3.64
N ILE A 182 -2.61 16.09 -2.94
CA ILE A 182 -3.72 15.16 -3.11
C ILE A 182 -4.32 14.85 -1.72
N VAL A 183 -5.62 15.04 -1.58
CA VAL A 183 -6.37 14.74 -0.35
C VAL A 183 -7.29 13.56 -0.61
N ILE A 184 -7.21 12.54 0.25
CA ILE A 184 -8.13 11.39 0.29
C ILE A 184 -8.88 11.47 1.61
N CYS A 185 -10.17 11.76 1.56
CA CYS A 185 -10.98 12.06 2.74
C CYS A 185 -12.25 11.19 2.85
N PRO A 186 -12.15 9.88 3.14
CA PRO A 186 -13.32 9.02 3.33
C PRO A 186 -14.13 9.48 4.55
N LEU A 187 -15.31 10.04 4.32
CA LEU A 187 -16.23 10.49 5.37
C LEU A 187 -16.92 9.29 6.03
N VAL A 188 -16.27 8.71 7.05
CA VAL A 188 -16.79 7.53 7.78
C VAL A 188 -17.78 7.89 8.90
N GLY A 189 -17.93 9.17 9.24
CA GLY A 189 -18.80 9.66 10.31
C GLY A 189 -18.25 9.40 11.72
N PRO A 190 -19.01 9.78 12.77
CA PRO A 190 -18.63 9.58 14.17
C PRO A 190 -18.39 8.11 14.50
N GLU A 191 -17.39 7.83 15.32
CA GLU A 191 -17.04 6.46 15.74
C GLU A 191 -18.08 5.89 16.72
N VAL A 192 -18.17 4.56 16.79
CA VAL A 192 -19.05 3.85 17.75
C VAL A 192 -18.72 4.24 19.19
N ILE A 193 -17.42 4.28 19.50
CA ILE A 193 -16.88 4.86 20.73
C ILE A 193 -16.28 6.21 20.34
N ALA A 194 -16.83 7.31 20.89
CA ALA A 194 -16.41 8.66 20.54
C ALA A 194 -14.88 8.84 20.65
N GLY A 195 -14.26 9.41 19.62
CA GLY A 195 -12.81 9.61 19.54
C GLY A 195 -11.97 8.34 19.26
N SER A 196 -12.55 7.13 19.28
CA SER A 196 -11.84 5.88 19.03
C SER A 196 -11.59 5.61 17.53
N THR A 197 -10.80 6.48 16.90
CA THR A 197 -10.47 6.44 15.47
C THR A 197 -9.68 5.20 15.02
N ARG A 198 -9.28 4.32 15.95
CA ARG A 198 -8.75 2.98 15.60
C ARG A 198 -9.79 2.07 14.95
N MET A 199 -11.07 2.46 14.97
CA MET A 199 -12.20 1.70 14.43
C MET A 199 -12.40 2.04 12.94
N LYS A 200 -13.47 2.74 12.56
CA LYS A 200 -13.80 2.97 11.15
C LYS A 200 -12.71 3.75 10.41
N ALA A 201 -12.14 4.79 11.01
CA ALA A 201 -11.09 5.57 10.37
C ALA A 201 -9.83 4.71 10.11
N GLY A 202 -9.44 3.86 11.06
CA GLY A 202 -8.37 2.88 10.88
C GLY A 202 -8.67 1.87 9.76
N THR A 203 -9.90 1.35 9.72
CA THR A 203 -10.36 0.44 8.65
C THR A 203 -10.32 1.12 7.27
N ALA A 204 -10.78 2.37 7.17
CA ALA A 204 -10.72 3.15 5.93
C ALA A 204 -9.28 3.36 5.46
N GLN A 205 -8.39 3.74 6.38
CA GLN A 205 -6.96 3.91 6.10
C GLN A 205 -6.34 2.62 5.58
N LYS A 206 -6.64 1.47 6.20
CA LYS A 206 -6.17 0.16 5.73
C LYS A 206 -6.65 -0.11 4.30
N MET A 207 -7.96 0.01 4.06
CA MET A 207 -8.53 -0.23 2.73
C MET A 207 -7.89 0.65 1.65
N ILE A 208 -7.74 1.95 1.93
CA ILE A 208 -7.12 2.90 1.00
C ILE A 208 -5.67 2.52 0.71
N LEU A 209 -4.87 2.24 1.75
CA LEU A 209 -3.47 1.84 1.55
C LEU A 209 -3.36 0.56 0.72
N THR A 210 -4.15 -0.45 1.04
CA THR A 210 -4.16 -1.72 0.28
C THR A 210 -4.60 -1.50 -1.17
N MET A 211 -5.63 -0.69 -1.44
CA MET A 211 -6.06 -0.35 -2.81
C MET A 211 -4.94 0.38 -3.57
N LEU A 212 -4.38 1.41 -2.93
CA LEU A 212 -3.34 2.27 -3.49
C LEU A 212 -2.09 1.45 -3.85
N SER A 213 -1.56 0.70 -2.89
CA SER A 213 -0.34 -0.07 -3.06
C SER A 213 -0.54 -1.21 -4.06
N THR A 214 -1.65 -1.96 -3.96
CA THR A 214 -1.96 -3.06 -4.89
C THR A 214 -2.12 -2.58 -6.33
N ALA A 215 -2.86 -1.48 -6.57
CA ALA A 215 -3.04 -0.92 -7.90
C ALA A 215 -1.70 -0.52 -8.54
N VAL A 216 -0.79 0.08 -7.76
CA VAL A 216 0.56 0.41 -8.21
C VAL A 216 1.33 -0.86 -8.58
N MET A 217 1.26 -1.92 -7.76
CA MET A 217 1.97 -3.18 -8.03
C MET A 217 1.44 -3.89 -9.28
N VAL A 218 0.13 -3.82 -9.54
CA VAL A 218 -0.46 -4.29 -10.81
C VAL A 218 0.13 -3.51 -11.98
N LYS A 219 0.21 -2.17 -11.91
CA LYS A 219 0.77 -1.34 -12.98
C LYS A 219 2.29 -1.47 -13.15
N LEU A 220 3.00 -1.93 -12.12
CA LEU A 220 4.42 -2.33 -12.18
C LEU A 220 4.63 -3.77 -12.69
N GLY A 221 3.57 -4.44 -13.15
CA GLY A 221 3.64 -5.80 -13.69
C GLY A 221 3.97 -6.86 -12.64
N ARG A 222 3.78 -6.59 -11.34
CA ARG A 222 4.01 -7.58 -10.27
C ARG A 222 2.92 -8.65 -10.19
N VAL A 223 1.83 -8.41 -10.91
CA VAL A 223 0.67 -9.29 -11.06
C VAL A 223 0.49 -9.61 -12.53
N TYR A 224 0.01 -10.82 -12.83
CA TYR A 224 -0.41 -11.23 -14.17
C TYR A 224 -1.80 -11.86 -14.07
N SER A 225 -2.76 -11.37 -14.85
CA SER A 225 -4.19 -11.63 -14.61
C SER A 225 -4.54 -11.28 -13.15
N ASN A 226 -4.93 -12.26 -12.32
CA ASN A 226 -5.13 -12.17 -10.88
C ASN A 226 -4.12 -13.00 -10.07
N LEU A 227 -3.00 -13.40 -10.68
CA LEU A 227 -1.97 -14.26 -10.09
C LEU A 227 -0.79 -13.44 -9.56
N MET A 228 -0.35 -13.80 -8.35
CA MET A 228 0.76 -13.18 -7.63
C MET A 228 2.12 -13.69 -8.16
N VAL A 229 2.45 -13.37 -9.40
CA VAL A 229 3.66 -13.86 -10.11
C VAL A 229 4.97 -13.23 -9.62
N SER A 230 4.93 -12.32 -8.65
CA SER A 230 6.12 -11.72 -8.00
C SER A 230 6.17 -12.00 -6.50
N LEU A 231 5.52 -13.06 -6.02
CA LEU A 231 5.62 -13.45 -4.61
C LEU A 231 7.04 -13.88 -4.23
N LEU A 232 7.42 -13.66 -2.98
CA LEU A 232 8.70 -14.11 -2.44
C LEU A 232 8.56 -15.51 -1.78
N PRO A 233 9.14 -16.59 -2.34
CA PRO A 233 8.85 -17.97 -1.90
C PRO A 233 9.72 -18.42 -0.71
N ILE A 234 9.60 -17.71 0.42
CA ILE A 234 10.40 -17.91 1.64
C ILE A 234 9.89 -19.01 2.57
N SER A 235 8.71 -19.56 2.34
CA SER A 235 8.13 -20.65 3.14
C SER A 235 7.62 -21.76 2.26
N SER A 236 7.46 -22.96 2.82
CA SER A 236 6.90 -24.12 2.11
C SER A 236 5.54 -23.81 1.48
N LYS A 237 4.66 -23.11 2.21
CA LYS A 237 3.36 -22.63 1.69
C LYS A 237 3.50 -21.74 0.46
N LEU A 238 4.48 -20.82 0.45
CA LEU A 238 4.68 -19.90 -0.67
C LEU A 238 5.37 -20.57 -1.87
N ARG A 239 6.26 -21.54 -1.62
CA ARG A 239 6.83 -22.40 -2.68
C ARG A 239 5.74 -23.23 -3.35
N GLU A 240 4.82 -23.78 -2.57
CA GLU A 240 3.70 -24.56 -3.11
C GLU A 240 2.74 -23.68 -3.92
N ARG A 241 2.47 -22.46 -3.45
CA ARG A 241 1.74 -21.46 -4.23
C ARG A 241 2.44 -21.13 -5.56
N ALA A 242 3.77 -20.98 -5.56
CA ALA A 242 4.53 -20.74 -6.78
C ALA A 242 4.37 -21.88 -7.79
N ARG A 243 4.48 -23.14 -7.34
CA ARG A 243 4.25 -24.33 -8.18
C ARG A 243 2.85 -24.32 -8.79
N ARG A 244 1.82 -24.11 -7.97
CA ARG A 244 0.43 -24.03 -8.44
C ARG A 244 0.21 -22.95 -9.50
N ILE A 245 0.82 -21.77 -9.31
CA ILE A 245 0.76 -20.67 -10.29
C ILE A 245 1.38 -21.11 -11.62
N VAL A 246 2.58 -21.70 -11.60
CA VAL A 246 3.26 -22.17 -12.82
C VAL A 246 2.47 -23.28 -13.51
N MET A 247 1.99 -24.28 -12.76
CA MET A 247 1.16 -25.36 -13.32
C MET A 247 -0.08 -24.81 -14.02
N THR A 248 -0.80 -23.89 -13.36
CA THR A 248 -2.04 -23.33 -13.89
C THR A 248 -1.79 -22.48 -15.14
N GLU A 249 -0.76 -21.62 -15.10
CA GLU A 249 -0.52 -20.67 -16.19
C GLU A 249 0.21 -21.28 -17.40
N ALA A 250 1.10 -22.23 -17.16
CA ALA A 250 1.85 -22.91 -18.22
C ALA A 250 1.18 -24.21 -18.71
N GLY A 251 0.17 -24.73 -17.99
CA GLY A 251 -0.54 -25.96 -18.35
C GLY A 251 0.34 -27.21 -18.23
N VAL A 252 1.15 -27.29 -17.17
CA VAL A 252 2.12 -28.38 -16.93
C VAL A 252 1.82 -29.13 -15.63
N ASP A 253 2.39 -30.33 -15.50
CA ASP A 253 2.34 -31.11 -14.27
C ASP A 253 3.20 -30.52 -13.14
N TYR A 254 3.07 -31.12 -11.96
CA TYR A 254 3.73 -30.66 -10.74
C TYR A 254 5.25 -30.81 -10.81
N GLU A 255 5.74 -31.96 -11.29
CA GLU A 255 7.16 -32.27 -11.40
C GLU A 255 7.87 -31.30 -12.34
N THR A 256 7.27 -31.02 -13.50
CA THR A 256 7.78 -30.05 -14.47
C THR A 256 7.81 -28.64 -13.87
N ALA A 257 6.72 -28.21 -13.23
CA ALA A 257 6.67 -26.90 -12.58
C ALA A 257 7.71 -26.76 -11.45
N ALA A 258 7.87 -27.78 -10.62
CA ALA A 258 8.82 -27.81 -9.52
C ALA A 258 10.27 -27.73 -10.04
N LYS A 259 10.61 -28.55 -11.04
CA LYS A 259 11.95 -28.56 -11.64
C LYS A 259 12.29 -27.20 -12.28
N THR A 260 11.40 -26.63 -13.09
CA THR A 260 11.66 -25.32 -13.72
C THR A 260 11.73 -24.18 -12.69
N LEU A 261 10.95 -24.24 -11.60
CA LEU A 261 11.10 -23.28 -10.51
C LEU A 261 12.47 -23.40 -9.82
N GLU A 262 13.01 -24.60 -9.65
CA GLU A 262 14.36 -24.77 -9.10
C GLU A 262 15.44 -24.23 -10.04
N GLU A 263 15.34 -24.51 -11.34
CA GLU A 263 16.26 -24.00 -12.38
C GLU A 263 16.30 -22.45 -12.43
N THR A 264 15.18 -21.79 -12.13
CA THR A 264 15.06 -20.33 -12.14
C THR A 264 15.35 -19.67 -10.79
N GLY A 265 15.71 -20.43 -9.76
CA GLY A 265 15.83 -19.89 -8.40
C GLY A 265 14.50 -19.35 -7.86
N TYR A 266 13.39 -19.96 -8.28
CA TYR A 266 12.01 -19.61 -7.99
C TYR A 266 11.55 -18.26 -8.57
N ASP A 267 12.07 -17.88 -9.73
CA ASP A 267 11.47 -16.79 -10.53
C ASP A 267 10.26 -17.32 -11.32
N ILE A 268 9.06 -17.09 -10.77
CA ILE A 268 7.79 -17.56 -11.34
C ILE A 268 7.58 -17.04 -12.77
N LYS A 269 7.92 -15.78 -13.04
CA LYS A 269 7.72 -15.18 -14.36
C LYS A 269 8.63 -15.85 -15.39
N ALA A 270 9.91 -16.02 -15.04
CA ALA A 270 10.86 -16.68 -15.92
C ALA A 270 10.45 -18.14 -16.17
N ALA A 271 10.01 -18.86 -15.14
CA ALA A 271 9.54 -20.24 -15.27
C ALA A 271 8.35 -20.34 -16.24
N ILE A 272 7.36 -19.45 -16.13
CA ILE A 272 6.22 -19.41 -17.07
C ILE A 272 6.69 -19.14 -18.50
N ILE A 273 7.62 -18.21 -18.71
CA ILE A 273 8.14 -17.89 -20.05
C ILE A 273 8.91 -19.07 -20.63
N MET A 274 9.80 -19.69 -19.85
CA MET A 274 10.58 -20.85 -20.30
C MET A 274 9.66 -21.98 -20.79
N LEU A 275 8.62 -22.29 -20.03
CA LEU A 275 7.68 -23.36 -20.36
C LEU A 275 6.81 -23.02 -21.57
N LYS A 276 6.21 -21.82 -21.60
CA LYS A 276 5.28 -21.44 -22.68
C LYS A 276 5.98 -21.11 -24.00
N ALA A 277 7.14 -20.46 -23.95
CA ALA A 277 7.90 -20.08 -25.16
C ALA A 277 8.97 -21.10 -25.57
N LYS A 278 9.20 -22.13 -24.75
CA LYS A 278 10.24 -23.17 -24.97
C LYS A 278 11.63 -22.57 -25.17
N VAL A 279 12.00 -21.65 -24.27
CA VAL A 279 13.29 -20.96 -24.27
C VAL A 279 14.08 -21.25 -22.99
N ASP A 280 15.40 -21.08 -23.05
CA ASP A 280 16.25 -21.15 -21.86
C ASP A 280 16.03 -19.96 -20.90
N TYR A 281 16.56 -20.10 -19.68
CA TYR A 281 16.44 -19.09 -18.63
C TYR A 281 17.05 -17.74 -19.03
N GLY A 282 18.16 -17.74 -19.78
CA GLY A 282 18.82 -16.52 -20.22
C GLY A 282 17.95 -15.68 -21.16
N LYS A 283 17.28 -16.34 -22.11
CA LYS A 283 16.29 -15.72 -23.01
C LYS A 283 15.07 -15.23 -22.25
N ALA A 284 14.55 -16.01 -21.30
CA ALA A 284 13.42 -15.59 -20.47
C ALA A 284 13.75 -14.32 -19.66
N LEU A 285 14.93 -14.25 -19.05
CA LEU A 285 15.38 -13.05 -18.33
C LEU A 285 15.59 -11.85 -19.25
N LYS A 286 16.12 -12.07 -20.46
CA LYS A 286 16.28 -11.00 -21.46
C LYS A 286 14.91 -10.41 -21.83
N ALA A 287 13.94 -11.26 -22.15
CA ALA A 287 12.58 -10.84 -22.48
C ALA A 287 11.91 -10.09 -21.30
N LEU A 288 12.11 -10.55 -20.06
CA LEU A 288 11.61 -9.85 -18.88
C LEU A 288 12.22 -8.46 -18.69
N ARG A 289 13.53 -8.29 -18.94
CA ARG A 289 14.18 -6.98 -18.86
C ARG A 289 13.63 -6.02 -19.92
N GLU A 290 13.52 -6.48 -21.17
CA GLU A 290 12.99 -5.68 -22.28
C GLU A 290 11.51 -5.30 -22.07
N ALA A 291 10.75 -6.14 -21.38
CA ALA A 291 9.34 -5.90 -21.05
C ALA A 291 9.12 -5.12 -19.74
N GLU A 292 10.19 -4.61 -19.09
CA GLU A 292 10.13 -3.96 -17.77
C GLU A 292 9.39 -4.83 -16.72
N GLY A 293 9.59 -6.15 -16.78
CA GLY A 293 8.99 -7.11 -15.87
C GLY A 293 7.51 -7.43 -16.14
N ASN A 294 6.89 -6.89 -17.19
CA ASN A 294 5.54 -7.28 -17.61
C ASN A 294 5.56 -8.67 -18.26
N LEU A 295 4.87 -9.64 -17.64
CA LEU A 295 4.92 -11.05 -18.06
C LEU A 295 4.32 -11.28 -19.46
N GLU A 296 3.19 -10.65 -19.78
CA GLU A 296 2.53 -10.81 -21.08
C GLU A 296 3.40 -10.30 -22.23
N LYS A 297 3.95 -9.09 -22.07
CA LYS A 297 4.89 -8.50 -23.03
C LYS A 297 6.15 -9.35 -23.18
N ALA A 298 6.71 -9.82 -22.06
CA ALA A 298 7.91 -10.67 -22.07
C ALA A 298 7.65 -12.00 -22.79
N LEU A 299 6.49 -12.62 -22.56
CA LEU A 299 6.11 -13.86 -23.23
C LEU A 299 6.01 -13.67 -24.74
N ASN A 300 5.39 -12.58 -25.20
CA ASN A 300 5.30 -12.25 -26.63
C ASN A 300 6.69 -12.03 -27.27
N LEU A 301 7.59 -11.32 -26.59
CA LEU A 301 8.98 -11.15 -27.05
C LEU A 301 9.72 -12.50 -27.17
N ALA A 302 9.57 -13.36 -26.18
CA ALA A 302 10.20 -14.68 -26.18
C ALA A 302 9.67 -15.59 -27.32
N LEU A 303 8.35 -15.61 -27.54
CA LEU A 303 7.71 -16.37 -28.62
C LEU A 303 8.16 -15.89 -30.02
N ASN A 304 8.32 -14.59 -30.20
CA ASN A 304 8.80 -14.04 -31.47
C ASN A 304 10.27 -14.41 -31.71
N SER A 305 11.10 -14.45 -30.67
CA SER A 305 12.51 -14.82 -30.79
C SER A 305 12.73 -16.30 -31.17
N SER A 306 11.81 -17.19 -30.77
CA SER A 306 11.90 -18.63 -31.08
C SER A 306 11.40 -18.99 -32.47
N SER A 307 10.53 -18.16 -33.07
CA SER A 307 10.05 -18.35 -34.45
C SER A 307 11.06 -17.92 -35.51
N SER A 308 11.91 -16.92 -35.21
CA SER A 308 13.00 -16.45 -36.09
C SER A 308 14.19 -17.40 -36.20
N SER A 309 14.27 -18.47 -35.40
CA SER A 309 15.36 -19.46 -35.44
C SER A 309 15.05 -20.72 -36.26
N LYS A 310 13.97 -20.75 -37.06
CA LYS A 310 13.78 -21.85 -38.03
C LYS A 310 14.76 -21.68 -39.20
N PRO A 311 15.57 -22.71 -39.54
CA PRO A 311 16.47 -22.62 -40.68
C PRO A 311 15.65 -22.43 -41.97
N ARG A 312 16.03 -21.44 -42.80
CA ARG A 312 15.61 -21.39 -44.20
C ARG A 312 16.08 -22.71 -44.82
N ARG A 313 15.14 -23.59 -45.14
CA ARG A 313 15.41 -24.78 -45.95
C ARG A 313 15.84 -24.26 -47.33
N GLY A 314 17.14 -24.31 -47.59
CA GLY A 314 17.71 -24.34 -48.94
C GLY A 314 17.79 -25.77 -49.41
#